data_AF-A0A1E3KFV9-F1
#
_entry.id   AF-A0A1E3KFV9-F1
#
_cell.length_a   1.000
_cell.length_b   1.000
_cell.length_c   1.000
_cell.angle_alpha   90.00
_cell.angle_beta   90.00
_cell.angle_gamma   90.00
#
_symmetry.space_group_name_H-M   'P 1'
#
loop_
_entity.id
_entity.type
_entity.pdbx_description
1 polymer ?
#
loop_
_entity_poly.entity_id
_entity_poly.type
_entity_poly.pdbx_seq_one_letter_code
_entity_poly.pdbx_strand_id
1 'polypeptide(L)'
;MLARQAIAKSAQTLRPIATCSFRPLVLARSFQTTPFFRNEAPSTSAASSSSSTTAAPLAEKPAAPLDAEYESLLRGQAALGEEGELEEFVGGREKWYHVARSEGGELPVYSKFRNGGQVTTLIRKIEGSGATLRDQLNEFFLANHLDPFTAPPRATLRPTTGHIQIKGHHVEDVKDWLAERGF
;
A
#
# COMPACT_ATOMS: atom_id res chain seq x y z
N MET A 1 -19.64 56.46 34.72
CA MET A 1 -18.30 56.97 34.36
C MET A 1 -17.73 56.09 33.27
N LEU A 2 -17.51 56.67 32.09
CA LEU A 2 -16.97 56.02 30.89
C LEU A 2 -15.45 55.83 31.03
N ALA A 3 -14.96 54.61 30.83
CA ALA A 3 -13.55 54.37 30.57
C ALA A 3 -13.40 53.63 29.23
N ARG A 4 -13.07 54.41 28.19
CA ARG A 4 -12.56 53.96 26.90
C ARG A 4 -11.04 53.93 26.99
N GLN A 5 -10.39 52.82 26.59
CA GLN A 5 -8.96 52.73 26.25
C GLN A 5 -8.68 51.28 25.81
N ALA A 6 -7.84 50.94 24.85
CA ALA A 6 -7.24 51.62 23.71
C ALA A 6 -6.71 50.47 22.81
N ILE A 7 -6.99 50.52 21.51
CA ILE A 7 -6.57 49.48 20.54
C ILE A 7 -5.13 49.79 20.13
N ALA A 8 -4.18 49.00 20.61
CA ALA A 8 -2.79 49.07 20.16
C ALA A 8 -2.66 48.35 18.80
N LYS A 9 -2.51 49.13 17.73
CA LYS A 9 -2.19 48.67 16.38
C LYS A 9 -0.67 48.43 16.30
N SER A 10 -0.22 47.18 16.26
CA SER A 10 1.19 46.88 15.97
C SER A 10 1.45 46.96 14.47
N ALA A 11 2.35 47.88 14.08
CA ALA A 11 2.82 48.07 12.73
C ALA A 11 3.61 46.85 12.25
N GLN A 12 3.18 46.29 11.11
CA GLN A 12 3.91 45.22 10.41
C GLN A 12 5.11 45.85 9.69
N THR A 13 6.31 45.36 10.03
CA THR A 13 7.56 45.75 9.36
C THR A 13 7.74 44.85 8.14
N LEU A 14 7.51 45.41 6.95
CA LEU A 14 7.74 44.74 5.66
C LEU A 14 9.24 44.54 5.44
N ARG A 15 9.69 43.30 5.30
CA ARG A 15 11.06 42.96 4.90
C ARG A 15 11.18 43.03 3.36
N PRO A 16 12.24 43.63 2.81
CA PRO A 16 12.44 43.67 1.37
C PRO A 16 12.79 42.29 0.80
N ILE A 17 12.14 41.95 -0.31
CA ILE A 17 12.36 40.74 -1.10
C ILE A 17 13.66 40.93 -1.90
N ALA A 18 14.71 40.20 -1.56
CA ALA A 18 15.95 40.18 -2.32
C ALA A 18 15.74 39.41 -3.63
N THR A 19 15.78 40.12 -4.74
CA THR A 19 15.78 39.57 -6.11
C THR A 19 17.17 39.04 -6.44
N CYS A 20 17.43 37.76 -6.14
CA CYS A 20 18.63 37.09 -6.61
C CYS A 20 18.52 36.79 -8.11
N SER A 21 19.38 37.47 -8.86
CA SER A 21 19.60 37.35 -10.30
C SER A 21 19.86 35.91 -10.75
N PHE A 22 19.06 35.49 -11.73
CA PHE A 22 19.28 34.34 -12.60
C PHE A 22 20.68 34.38 -13.23
N ARG A 23 21.49 33.34 -12.99
CA ARG A 23 22.66 33.02 -13.84
C ARG A 23 22.45 31.63 -14.43
N PRO A 24 22.19 31.50 -15.74
CA PRO A 24 22.32 30.23 -16.43
C PRO A 24 23.79 30.08 -16.85
N LEU A 25 24.51 29.16 -16.24
CA LEU A 25 25.75 28.63 -16.83
C LEU A 25 25.51 27.18 -17.20
N VAL A 26 25.28 27.01 -18.49
CA VAL A 26 25.31 25.77 -19.25
C VAL A 26 26.69 25.14 -19.08
N LEU A 27 26.75 23.94 -18.52
CA LEU A 27 27.91 23.07 -18.68
C LEU A 27 27.44 21.73 -19.25
N ALA A 28 27.85 21.50 -20.49
CA ALA A 28 27.60 20.28 -21.25
C ALA A 28 28.14 19.05 -20.50
N ARG A 29 27.28 18.07 -20.26
CA ARG A 29 27.70 16.72 -19.87
C ARG A 29 27.67 15.83 -21.09
N SER A 30 28.85 15.43 -21.54
CA SER A 30 29.07 14.39 -22.53
C SER A 30 28.45 13.07 -22.04
N PHE A 31 27.53 12.52 -22.83
CA PHE A 31 26.99 11.18 -22.64
C PHE A 31 28.07 10.15 -22.98
N GLN A 32 28.56 9.41 -21.99
CA GLN A 32 29.31 8.18 -22.27
C GLN A 32 28.30 7.03 -22.36
N THR A 33 28.19 6.51 -23.57
CA THR A 33 27.42 5.34 -23.95
C THR A 33 28.05 4.08 -23.33
N THR A 34 27.32 3.37 -22.50
CA THR A 34 27.72 2.03 -22.03
C THR A 34 27.00 0.98 -22.87
N PRO A 35 27.70 0.01 -23.46
CA PRO A 35 27.07 -1.00 -24.30
C PRO A 35 26.17 -1.94 -23.50
N PHE A 36 25.05 -2.22 -24.14
CA PHE A 36 23.92 -3.05 -23.79
C PHE A 36 24.35 -4.53 -23.76
N PHE A 37 24.43 -5.15 -22.58
CA PHE A 37 24.59 -6.60 -22.47
C PHE A 37 23.23 -7.28 -22.73
N ARG A 38 23.12 -7.87 -23.91
CA ARG A 38 22.03 -8.71 -24.38
C ARG A 38 22.21 -10.11 -23.80
N ASN A 39 21.36 -10.50 -22.85
CA ASN A 39 21.23 -11.90 -22.44
C ASN A 39 20.05 -12.54 -23.14
N GLU A 40 20.34 -13.67 -23.76
CA GLU A 40 19.48 -14.48 -24.59
C GLU A 40 18.43 -15.24 -23.76
N ALA A 41 17.24 -15.39 -24.34
CA ALA A 41 16.14 -16.17 -23.79
C ALA A 41 16.33 -17.66 -24.09
N PRO A 42 16.09 -18.58 -23.12
CA PRO A 42 15.89 -19.99 -23.44
C PRO A 42 14.44 -20.25 -23.86
N SER A 43 14.29 -20.68 -25.11
CA SER A 43 13.11 -21.35 -25.65
C SER A 43 12.98 -22.76 -25.07
N THR A 44 11.88 -23.06 -24.36
CA THR A 44 11.50 -24.43 -24.04
C THR A 44 10.26 -24.83 -24.85
N SER A 45 10.58 -25.62 -25.87
CA SER A 45 9.78 -26.56 -26.64
C SER A 45 8.51 -27.09 -25.97
N ALA A 46 7.38 -26.85 -26.64
CA ALA A 46 6.19 -27.68 -26.57
C ALA A 46 6.28 -28.75 -27.66
N ALA A 47 6.14 -30.04 -27.30
CA ALA A 47 5.72 -31.11 -28.22
C ALA A 47 5.47 -32.44 -27.48
N SER A 48 4.69 -33.28 -28.17
CA SER A 48 4.36 -34.70 -27.96
C SER A 48 3.34 -35.04 -26.86
N SER A 49 2.13 -35.59 -27.09
CA SER A 49 1.49 -36.49 -28.08
C SER A 49 1.23 -37.90 -27.53
N SER A 50 -0.05 -38.27 -27.57
CA SER A 50 -0.63 -39.60 -27.92
C SER A 50 -0.37 -40.83 -27.05
N SER A 51 -1.46 -41.50 -26.62
CA SER A 51 -1.81 -42.92 -26.88
C SER A 51 -2.80 -43.43 -25.79
N SER A 52 -4.09 -43.59 -26.10
CA SER A 52 -4.76 -44.84 -26.54
C SER A 52 -4.78 -45.99 -25.52
N THR A 53 -5.96 -46.36 -25.05
CA THR A 53 -6.27 -47.75 -24.69
C THR A 53 -7.76 -48.05 -24.87
N THR A 54 -7.99 -49.08 -25.68
CA THR A 54 -9.23 -49.78 -26.00
C THR A 54 -9.68 -50.66 -24.83
N ALA A 55 -10.99 -50.72 -24.53
CA ALA A 55 -11.70 -51.96 -24.13
C ALA A 55 -13.20 -51.69 -23.87
N ALA A 56 -14.06 -52.39 -24.61
CA ALA A 56 -15.45 -52.74 -24.24
C ALA A 56 -15.47 -54.28 -23.95
N PRO A 57 -16.56 -54.97 -23.51
CA PRO A 57 -17.95 -54.57 -23.20
C PRO A 57 -18.55 -55.23 -21.91
N LEU A 58 -19.87 -55.06 -21.70
CA LEU A 58 -20.84 -55.88 -20.92
C LEU A 58 -20.91 -55.73 -19.38
N ALA A 59 -21.99 -55.12 -18.89
CA ALA A 59 -23.07 -55.80 -18.15
C ALA A 59 -24.08 -54.78 -17.61
N GLU A 60 -25.30 -54.79 -18.15
CA GLU A 60 -26.45 -54.10 -17.57
C GLU A 60 -26.85 -54.76 -16.25
N LYS A 61 -26.98 -53.95 -15.18
CA LYS A 61 -27.67 -54.34 -13.95
C LYS A 61 -28.64 -53.21 -13.57
N PRO A 62 -29.93 -53.50 -13.37
CA PRO A 62 -30.97 -52.48 -13.22
C PRO A 62 -30.89 -51.72 -11.89
N ALA A 63 -31.31 -50.46 -12.01
CA ALA A 63 -31.48 -49.40 -11.01
C ALA A 63 -31.99 -49.85 -9.64
N ALA A 64 -31.27 -49.41 -8.61
CA ALA A 64 -31.81 -49.16 -7.27
C ALA A 64 -31.58 -47.66 -6.98
N PRO A 65 -32.59 -46.91 -6.49
CA PRO A 65 -32.48 -45.47 -6.32
C PRO A 65 -31.69 -45.17 -5.04
N LEU A 66 -30.40 -44.83 -5.20
CA LEU A 66 -29.53 -44.37 -4.10
C LEU A 66 -29.24 -42.86 -4.17
N ASP A 67 -30.11 -42.09 -4.85
CA ASP A 67 -29.76 -40.71 -5.24
C ASP A 67 -30.42 -39.62 -4.39
N ALA A 68 -31.22 -39.95 -3.37
CA ALA A 68 -31.84 -38.93 -2.51
C ALA A 68 -31.01 -38.60 -1.25
N GLU A 69 -30.31 -39.58 -0.68
CA GLU A 69 -29.51 -39.37 0.54
C GLU A 69 -28.09 -38.87 0.25
N TYR A 70 -27.54 -39.15 -0.93
CA TYR A 70 -26.19 -38.69 -1.29
C TYR A 70 -26.16 -37.20 -1.68
N GLU A 71 -27.20 -36.72 -2.37
CA GLU A 71 -27.38 -35.29 -2.70
C GLU A 71 -27.62 -34.43 -1.44
N SER A 72 -28.22 -34.98 -0.38
CA SER A 72 -28.46 -34.25 0.86
C SER A 72 -27.20 -34.13 1.73
N LEU A 73 -26.28 -35.10 1.70
CA LEU A 73 -24.96 -34.97 2.31
C LEU A 73 -24.05 -33.98 1.57
N LEU A 74 -24.07 -33.97 0.23
CA LEU A 74 -23.30 -33.01 -0.57
C LEU A 74 -23.86 -31.57 -0.46
N ARG A 75 -25.19 -31.41 -0.38
CA ARG A 75 -25.86 -30.11 -0.15
C ARG A 75 -25.65 -29.59 1.26
N GLY A 76 -25.51 -30.47 2.26
CA GLY A 76 -25.16 -30.10 3.63
C GLY A 76 -23.75 -29.52 3.76
N GLN A 77 -22.85 -29.82 2.82
CA GLN A 77 -21.48 -29.29 2.78
C GLN A 77 -21.34 -27.98 1.99
N ALA A 78 -22.34 -27.56 1.22
CA ALA A 78 -22.31 -26.30 0.48
C ALA A 78 -22.74 -25.07 1.31
N ALA A 79 -23.21 -25.27 2.55
CA ALA A 79 -23.58 -24.18 3.47
C ALA A 79 -22.47 -23.80 4.46
N LEU A 80 -21.28 -24.41 4.35
CA LEU A 80 -20.07 -24.03 5.08
C LEU A 80 -18.91 -23.72 4.11
N GLY A 81 -19.24 -23.08 2.99
CA GLY A 81 -18.27 -22.34 2.18
C GLY A 81 -18.00 -20.98 2.84
N GLU A 82 -17.37 -21.00 4.01
CA GLU A 82 -16.65 -19.83 4.52
C GLU A 82 -15.36 -19.67 3.71
N GLU A 83 -15.54 -19.24 2.46
CA GLU A 83 -14.47 -18.88 1.55
C GLU A 83 -13.92 -17.51 1.98
N GLY A 84 -13.13 -17.44 3.06
CA GLY A 84 -12.45 -16.17 3.37
C GLY A 84 -11.81 -15.93 4.73
N GLU A 85 -11.95 -16.78 5.76
CA GLU A 85 -11.27 -16.57 7.06
C GLU A 85 -10.21 -17.65 7.33
N LEU A 86 -9.31 -17.83 6.35
CA LEU A 86 -7.99 -18.42 6.59
C LEU A 86 -6.89 -17.36 6.43
N GLU A 87 -7.16 -16.11 6.85
CA GLU A 87 -6.09 -15.16 7.20
C GLU A 87 -5.46 -15.62 8.51
N GLU A 88 -4.60 -16.63 8.37
CA GLU A 88 -3.37 -16.83 9.11
C GLU A 88 -3.40 -16.45 10.60
N PHE A 89 -3.74 -17.45 11.41
CA PHE A 89 -3.35 -17.54 12.82
C PHE A 89 -1.82 -17.74 12.94
N VAL A 90 -1.01 -16.84 12.36
CA VAL A 90 0.44 -16.76 12.65
C VAL A 90 0.60 -16.03 13.98
N GLY A 91 0.32 -16.77 15.04
CA GLY A 91 0.60 -16.38 16.43
C GLY A 91 -0.20 -15.18 16.91
N GLY A 92 -1.16 -15.44 17.81
CA GLY A 92 -1.85 -14.45 18.63
C GLY A 92 -0.91 -13.68 19.57
N ARG A 93 0.07 -12.99 19.01
CA ARG A 93 0.71 -11.84 19.63
C ARG A 93 -0.17 -10.68 19.25
N GLU A 94 -0.73 -10.00 20.25
CA GLU A 94 -1.36 -8.71 20.06
C GLU A 94 -0.49 -7.89 19.11
N LYS A 95 -1.08 -7.42 18.00
CA LYS A 95 -0.35 -6.76 16.91
C LYS A 95 0.03 -5.34 17.34
N TRP A 96 0.91 -5.25 18.34
CA TRP A 96 1.48 -4.01 18.83
C TRP A 96 2.36 -3.41 17.74
N TYR A 97 2.32 -2.09 17.66
CA TYR A 97 3.20 -1.32 16.81
C TYR A 97 3.47 0.02 17.49
N HIS A 98 4.62 0.60 17.17
CA HIS A 98 5.02 1.91 17.67
C HIS A 98 5.81 2.63 16.58
N VAL A 99 5.66 3.95 16.48
CA VAL A 99 6.37 4.75 15.48
C VAL A 99 7.37 5.64 16.21
N ALA A 100 8.65 5.29 16.16
CA ALA A 100 9.67 6.04 16.88
C ALA A 100 10.00 7.36 16.19
N ARG A 101 9.98 8.46 16.94
CA ARG A 101 10.37 9.81 16.47
C ARG A 101 11.83 9.87 16.02
N SER A 102 12.14 10.82 15.14
CA SER A 102 13.52 11.12 14.73
C SER A 102 14.35 11.65 15.91
N GLU A 103 15.67 11.76 15.74
CA GLU A 103 16.56 12.32 16.77
C GLU A 103 16.19 13.77 17.14
N GLY A 104 15.60 14.51 16.19
CA GLY A 104 15.05 15.85 16.42
C GLY A 104 13.65 15.88 17.03
N GLY A 105 13.07 14.73 17.39
CA GLY A 105 11.73 14.63 17.94
C GLY A 105 10.59 14.80 16.92
N GLU A 106 10.90 14.80 15.62
CA GLU A 106 9.91 14.88 14.54
C GLU A 106 9.35 13.51 14.17
N LEU A 107 8.10 13.48 13.68
CA LEU A 107 7.49 12.27 13.15
C LEU A 107 8.25 11.79 11.89
N PRO A 108 8.55 10.49 11.77
CA PRO A 108 9.38 9.94 10.70
C PRO A 108 8.63 9.78 9.36
N VAL A 109 7.92 10.82 8.93
CA VAL A 109 7.10 10.88 7.71
C VAL A 109 7.76 11.82 6.69
N TYR A 110 8.10 11.29 5.52
CA TYR A 110 8.87 11.99 4.50
C TYR A 110 8.23 11.89 3.12
N SER A 111 8.37 12.93 2.30
CA SER A 111 8.09 12.84 0.87
C SER A 111 9.34 12.38 0.12
N LYS A 112 9.16 11.42 -0.79
CA LYS A 112 10.16 10.91 -1.72
C LYS A 112 9.75 11.27 -3.13
N PHE A 113 10.57 12.09 -3.76
CA PHE A 113 10.46 12.43 -5.17
C PHE A 113 11.23 11.40 -6.00
N ARG A 114 10.58 10.85 -7.02
CA ARG A 114 11.22 10.01 -8.05
C ARG A 114 11.30 10.78 -9.36
N ASN A 115 12.22 10.37 -10.22
CA ASN A 115 12.36 10.89 -11.58
C ASN A 115 11.01 10.76 -12.31
N GLY A 116 10.56 11.84 -12.96
CA GLY A 116 9.24 11.91 -13.59
C GLY A 116 8.14 12.52 -12.72
N GLY A 117 8.50 13.28 -11.67
CA GLY A 117 7.53 14.04 -10.86
C GLY A 117 6.65 13.19 -9.95
N GLN A 118 6.92 11.89 -9.85
CA GLN A 118 6.17 11.01 -8.95
C GLN A 118 6.56 11.29 -7.51
N VAL A 119 5.56 11.62 -6.69
CA VAL A 119 5.71 11.86 -5.26
C VAL A 119 5.16 10.66 -4.50
N THR A 120 5.87 10.25 -3.46
CA THR A 120 5.49 9.14 -2.59
C THR A 120 5.75 9.54 -1.16
N THR A 121 4.81 9.29 -0.27
CA THR A 121 4.97 9.51 1.17
C THR A 121 5.49 8.22 1.82
N LEU A 122 6.48 8.35 2.71
CA LEU A 122 7.15 7.25 3.39
C LEU A 122 7.07 7.44 4.91
N ILE A 123 6.62 6.40 5.61
CA ILE A 123 6.61 6.34 7.07
C ILE A 123 7.71 5.37 7.51
N ARG A 124 8.71 5.89 8.22
CA ARG A 124 9.90 5.13 8.68
C ARG A 124 9.82 4.86 10.18
N LYS A 125 10.82 4.14 10.70
CA LYS A 125 11.01 3.87 12.14
C LYS A 125 9.77 3.22 12.80
N ILE A 126 9.17 2.26 12.11
CA ILE A 126 8.06 1.47 12.64
C ILE A 126 8.66 0.29 13.41
N GLU A 127 8.23 0.15 14.66
CA GLU A 127 8.54 -0.96 15.55
C GLU A 127 7.30 -1.85 15.69
N GLY A 128 7.48 -3.17 15.79
CA GLY A 128 6.38 -4.13 15.84
C GLY A 128 5.73 -4.37 14.48
N SER A 129 4.41 -4.52 14.46
CA SER A 129 3.68 -4.96 13.27
C SER A 129 3.30 -3.80 12.35
N GLY A 130 4.05 -3.64 11.25
CA GLY A 130 3.74 -2.67 10.20
C GLY A 130 2.46 -2.97 9.41
N ALA A 131 1.95 -4.21 9.46
CA ALA A 131 0.72 -4.60 8.78
C ALA A 131 -0.52 -3.97 9.42
N THR A 132 -0.62 -3.97 10.76
CA THR A 132 -1.73 -3.29 11.47
C THR A 132 -1.73 -1.79 11.23
N LEU A 133 -0.55 -1.16 11.26
CA LEU A 133 -0.42 0.26 10.96
C LEU A 133 -0.87 0.57 9.51
N ARG A 134 -0.50 -0.28 8.55
CA ARG A 134 -0.95 -0.17 7.15
C ARG A 134 -2.47 -0.23 7.05
N ASP A 135 -3.09 -1.18 7.72
CA ASP A 135 -4.54 -1.42 7.62
C ASP A 135 -5.33 -0.25 8.23
N GLN A 136 -4.89 0.25 9.39
CA GLN A 136 -5.49 1.43 10.01
C GLN A 136 -5.30 2.71 9.19
N LEU A 137 -4.16 2.86 8.48
CA LEU A 137 -3.97 3.96 7.55
C LEU A 137 -4.90 3.85 6.34
N ASN A 138 -5.12 2.64 5.81
CA ASN A 138 -6.07 2.43 4.72
C ASN A 138 -7.49 2.80 5.17
N GLU A 139 -7.88 2.42 6.38
CA GLU A 139 -9.18 2.80 6.97
C GLU A 139 -9.31 4.32 7.13
N PHE A 140 -8.27 4.99 7.62
CA PHE A 140 -8.22 6.45 7.72
C PHE A 140 -8.40 7.13 6.35
N PHE A 141 -7.69 6.66 5.33
CA PHE A 141 -7.82 7.22 3.98
C PHE A 141 -9.17 6.95 3.37
N LEU A 142 -9.80 5.80 3.65
CA LEU A 142 -11.16 5.51 3.22
C LEU A 142 -12.16 6.45 3.87
N ALA A 143 -12.03 6.73 5.18
CA ALA A 143 -12.91 7.62 5.91
C ALA A 143 -12.80 9.09 5.47
N ASN A 144 -11.58 9.55 5.16
CA ASN A 144 -11.33 10.92 4.71
C ASN A 144 -11.51 11.13 3.20
N HIS A 145 -11.79 10.06 2.45
CA HIS A 145 -11.97 10.18 1.02
C HIS A 145 -13.34 10.79 0.68
N LEU A 146 -13.33 12.04 0.21
CA LEU A 146 -14.54 12.76 -0.17
C LEU A 146 -14.90 12.59 -1.65
N ASP A 147 -13.94 12.18 -2.50
CA ASP A 147 -14.16 12.09 -3.94
C ASP A 147 -14.75 10.72 -4.33
N PRO A 148 -15.96 10.65 -4.89
CA PRO A 148 -16.54 9.38 -5.34
C PRO A 148 -15.90 8.82 -6.62
N PHE A 149 -15.15 9.63 -7.39
CA PHE A 149 -14.61 9.22 -8.69
C PHE A 149 -13.15 8.77 -8.65
N THR A 150 -12.42 9.20 -7.63
CA THR A 150 -11.02 8.80 -7.42
C THR A 150 -10.98 7.62 -6.48
N ALA A 151 -9.96 6.76 -6.61
CA ALA A 151 -9.72 5.73 -5.61
C ALA A 151 -8.91 6.32 -4.44
N PRO A 152 -9.23 5.97 -3.19
CA PRO A 152 -8.47 6.45 -2.04
C PRO A 152 -7.01 5.96 -2.12
N PRO A 153 -6.06 6.73 -1.58
CA PRO A 153 -4.67 6.34 -1.55
C PRO A 153 -4.49 5.09 -0.68
N ARG A 154 -3.78 4.09 -1.21
CA ARG A 154 -3.52 2.82 -0.52
C ARG A 154 -2.10 2.77 0.04
N ALA A 155 -1.98 2.45 1.32
CA ALA A 155 -0.73 2.19 2.01
C ALA A 155 -0.20 0.79 1.65
N THR A 156 1.08 0.72 1.28
CA THR A 156 1.78 -0.52 0.94
C THR A 156 2.96 -0.72 1.89
N LEU A 157 3.02 -1.88 2.54
CA LEU A 157 4.17 -2.26 3.38
C LEU A 157 5.30 -2.81 2.50
N ARG A 158 6.52 -2.30 2.69
CA ARG A 158 7.72 -2.89 2.05
C ARG A 158 8.29 -3.99 2.96
N PRO A 159 8.33 -5.26 2.51
CA PRO A 159 8.76 -6.36 3.36
C PRO A 159 10.25 -6.27 3.72
N THR A 160 11.09 -5.80 2.81
CA THR A 160 12.55 -5.74 3.01
C THR A 160 12.96 -4.67 4.03
N THR A 161 12.29 -3.52 4.02
CA THR A 161 12.68 -2.35 4.82
C THR A 161 11.76 -2.08 6.00
N GLY A 162 10.57 -2.70 6.04
CA GLY A 162 9.56 -2.51 7.07
C GLY A 162 8.87 -1.12 7.06
N HIS A 163 9.20 -0.23 6.13
CA HIS A 163 8.54 1.06 6.02
C HIS A 163 7.25 0.99 5.21
N ILE A 164 6.31 1.89 5.50
CA ILE A 164 5.07 2.03 4.75
C ILE A 164 5.25 3.07 3.65
N GLN A 165 4.74 2.75 2.47
CA GLN A 165 4.79 3.57 1.28
C GLN A 165 3.36 3.94 0.84
N ILE A 166 3.08 5.22 0.67
CA ILE A 166 1.81 5.75 0.18
C ILE A 166 2.07 6.54 -1.09
N LYS A 167 1.29 6.29 -2.15
CA LYS A 167 1.40 7.06 -3.40
C LYS A 167 0.81 8.46 -3.21
N GLY A 168 1.44 9.48 -3.77
CA GLY A 168 0.99 10.86 -3.64
C GLY A 168 1.65 11.62 -2.48
N HIS A 169 1.25 12.87 -2.33
CA HIS A 169 1.73 13.78 -1.30
C HIS A 169 0.69 13.85 -0.16
N HIS A 170 0.89 13.02 0.86
CA HIS A 170 0.00 12.89 2.02
C HIS A 170 0.81 13.04 3.31
N VAL A 171 1.83 13.90 3.30
CA VAL A 171 2.74 14.06 4.44
C VAL A 171 2.03 14.71 5.62
N GLU A 172 1.20 15.72 5.35
CA GLU A 172 0.48 16.49 6.37
C GLU A 172 -0.61 15.63 7.01
N ASP A 173 -1.51 15.05 6.21
CA ASP A 173 -2.58 14.15 6.67
C ASP A 173 -2.04 13.04 7.59
N VAL A 174 -0.93 12.41 7.20
CA VAL A 174 -0.33 11.31 7.97
C VAL A 174 0.36 11.80 9.23
N LYS A 175 0.98 12.99 9.20
CA LYS A 175 1.58 13.58 10.39
C LYS A 175 0.51 13.93 11.42
N ASP A 176 -0.58 14.55 10.98
CA ASP A 176 -1.67 14.94 11.87
C ASP A 176 -2.29 13.70 12.51
N TRP A 177 -2.57 12.65 11.71
CA TRP A 177 -3.09 11.39 12.22
C TRP A 177 -2.16 10.67 13.21
N LEU A 178 -0.85 10.67 12.95
CA LEU A 178 0.13 10.10 13.90
C LEU A 178 0.23 10.95 15.18
N ALA A 179 0.12 12.28 15.05
CA ALA A 179 0.17 13.21 16.19
C ALA A 179 -1.06 13.07 17.08
N GLU A 180 -2.26 12.91 16.51
CA GLU A 180 -3.51 12.66 17.23
C GLU A 180 -3.44 11.41 18.12
N ARG A 181 -2.66 10.41 17.69
CA ARG A 181 -2.44 9.16 18.42
C ARG A 181 -1.32 9.24 19.47
N GLY A 182 -0.55 10.32 19.48
CA GLY A 182 0.49 10.56 20.48
C GLY A 182 1.80 9.81 20.26
N PHE A 183 2.16 9.50 19.00
CA PHE A 183 3.49 8.97 18.66
C PHE A 183 4.57 10.06 18.67
#